data_AF-A0A495Y9A0-F1
#
_entry.id   AF-A0A495Y9A0-F1
#
_cell.length_a   1.000
_cell.length_b   1.000
_cell.length_c   1.000
_cell.angle_alpha   90.00
_cell.angle_beta   90.00
_cell.angle_gamma   90.00
#
_symmetry.space_group_name_H-M   'P 1'
#
loop_
_entity.id
_entity.type
_entity.pdbx_description
1 polymer ?
#
loop_
_entity_poly.entity_id
_entity_poly.type
_entity_poly.pdbx_seq_one_letter_code
_entity_poly.pdbx_strand_id
1 'polypeptide(L)'
;MNARTNIQIINGPDGAPAFVVIPYADYMAQHEEERDLIPHAVISATVDGATPLRAWREHLNLTQVDVAARLGISQSAYAQQERSEKLRKSTREKIAAALGITAAQLDF
;
A
#
# COMPACT_ATOMS: atom_id res chain seq x y z
N MET A 1 7.26 -12.04 19.29
CA MET A 1 8.61 -12.62 19.51
C MET A 1 9.52 -11.96 18.50
N ASN A 2 10.57 -11.25 18.92
CA ASN A 2 11.53 -10.66 17.98
C ASN A 2 12.38 -11.79 17.40
N ALA A 3 12.09 -12.18 16.16
CA ALA A 3 12.99 -13.05 15.40
C ALA A 3 14.33 -12.31 15.29
N ARG A 4 15.42 -12.92 15.77
CA ARG A 4 16.75 -12.35 15.61
C ARG A 4 17.08 -12.42 14.12
N THR A 5 16.98 -11.29 13.43
CA THR A 5 17.46 -11.16 12.05
C THR A 5 18.91 -11.60 12.01
N ASN A 6 19.24 -12.60 11.19
CA ASN A 6 20.58 -13.15 11.12
C ASN A 6 21.46 -12.26 10.21
N ILE A 7 21.83 -11.10 10.73
CA ILE A 7 22.52 -10.05 9.98
C ILE A 7 24.03 -10.33 9.97
N GLN A 8 24.64 -10.26 8.79
CA GLN A 8 26.10 -10.29 8.65
C GLN A 8 26.62 -8.89 8.28
N ILE A 9 27.64 -8.43 9.00
CA ILE A 9 28.31 -7.15 8.73
C ILE A 9 29.64 -7.43 8.02
N ILE A 10 29.87 -6.73 6.91
CA ILE A 10 31.15 -6.75 6.19
C ILE A 10 31.83 -5.40 6.45
N ASN A 11 32.96 -5.44 7.16
CA ASN A 11 33.73 -4.24 7.47
C ASN A 11 34.62 -3.83 6.30
N GLY A 12 34.79 -2.52 6.13
CA GLY A 12 35.71 -1.93 5.18
C GLY A 12 37.17 -1.98 5.63
N PRO A 13 38.10 -1.46 4.81
CA PRO A 13 39.53 -1.45 5.11
C PRO A 13 39.91 -0.66 6.37
N ASP A 14 39.07 0.28 6.78
CA ASP A 14 39.19 1.08 8.01
C ASP A 14 38.65 0.37 9.26
N GLY A 15 38.11 -0.85 9.11
CA GLY A 15 37.50 -1.62 10.19
C GLY A 15 36.06 -1.20 10.53
N ALA A 16 35.52 -0.17 9.88
CA ALA A 16 34.13 0.25 10.07
C ALA A 16 33.17 -0.59 9.19
N PRO A 17 31.92 -0.80 9.61
CA PRO A 17 30.90 -1.46 8.79
C PRO A 17 30.75 -0.77 7.42
N ALA A 18 30.99 -1.51 6.34
CA ALA A 18 30.83 -1.02 4.97
C ALA A 18 29.54 -1.56 4.33
N PHE A 19 29.19 -2.82 4.62
CA PHE A 19 27.97 -3.45 4.12
C PHE A 19 27.28 -4.26 5.20
N VAL A 20 25.97 -4.40 5.04
CA VAL A 20 25.11 -5.25 5.85
C VAL A 20 24.39 -6.22 4.93
N VAL A 21 24.52 -7.52 5.20
CA VAL A 21 23.85 -8.59 4.47
C VAL A 21 22.71 -9.11 5.32
N ILE A 22 21.51 -9.06 4.76
CA ILE A 22 20.28 -9.54 5.37
C ILE A 22 19.82 -10.76 4.56
N PRO A 23 19.51 -11.91 5.20
CA PRO A 23 18.92 -13.04 4.50
C PRO A 23 17.67 -12.60 3.74
N TYR A 24 17.51 -13.06 2.50
CA TYR A 24 16.44 -12.57 1.61
C TYR A 24 15.04 -12.75 2.21
N ALA A 25 14.79 -13.87 2.90
CA ALA A 25 13.51 -14.11 3.57
C ALA A 25 13.22 -13.07 4.66
N ASP A 26 14.24 -12.68 5.45
CA ASP A 26 14.10 -11.67 6.50
C ASP A 26 13.89 -10.28 5.89
N TYR A 27 14.62 -9.95 4.81
CA TYR A 27 14.45 -8.70 4.06
C TYR A 27 13.02 -8.57 3.50
N MET A 28 12.49 -9.65 2.93
CA MET A 28 11.13 -9.69 2.39
C MET A 28 10.06 -9.59 3.48
N ALA A 29 10.22 -10.30 4.60
CA ALA A 29 9.29 -10.20 5.72
C ALA A 29 9.21 -8.76 6.27
N GLN A 30 10.36 -8.08 6.35
CA GLN A 30 10.42 -6.69 6.80
C GLN A 30 9.74 -5.73 5.81
N HIS A 31 9.86 -5.98 4.50
CA HIS A 31 9.19 -5.18 3.47
C HIS A 31 7.71 -5.52 3.29
N GLU A 32 7.26 -6.71 3.69
CA GLU A 32 5.83 -7.04 3.75
C GLU A 32 5.12 -6.21 4.83
N GLU A 33 5.76 -5.91 5.97
CA GLU A 33 5.21 -4.99 6.98
C GLU A 33 5.13 -3.54 6.45
N GLU A 34 6.06 -3.12 5.60
CA GLU A 34 6.00 -1.80 4.94
C GLU A 34 4.84 -1.68 3.94
N ARG A 35 4.30 -2.81 3.43
CA ARG A 35 3.16 -2.79 2.50
C ARG A 35 1.88 -2.24 3.11
N ASP A 36 1.77 -2.14 4.43
CA ASP A 36 0.61 -1.55 5.09
C ASP A 36 0.77 -0.05 5.42
N LEU A 37 1.92 0.56 5.09
CA LEU A 37 2.13 1.98 5.31
C LEU A 37 1.28 2.83 4.37
N ILE A 38 0.65 3.87 4.89
CA ILE A 38 -0.15 4.81 4.10
C ILE A 38 0.64 6.11 3.93
N PRO A 39 0.87 6.58 2.68
CA PRO A 39 1.56 7.84 2.43
C PRO A 39 0.87 9.03 3.10
N HIS A 40 1.65 9.99 3.61
CA HIS A 40 1.11 11.18 4.26
C HIS A 40 0.16 11.98 3.35
N ALA A 41 0.43 12.03 2.05
CA ALA A 41 -0.45 12.69 1.08
C ALA A 41 -1.85 12.06 1.00
N VAL A 42 -1.95 10.73 1.13
CA VAL A 42 -3.23 10.02 1.17
C VAL A 42 -3.99 10.40 2.44
N ILE A 43 -3.32 10.40 3.60
CA ILE A 43 -3.92 10.81 4.88
C ILE A 43 -4.38 12.26 4.82
N SER A 44 -3.55 13.19 4.33
CA SER A 44 -3.92 14.60 4.19
C SER A 44 -5.18 14.77 3.35
N ALA A 45 -5.24 14.11 2.18
CA ALA A 45 -6.41 14.19 1.32
C ALA A 45 -7.68 13.67 2.01
N THR A 46 -7.58 12.62 2.83
CA THR A 46 -8.73 12.14 3.62
C THR A 46 -9.16 13.10 4.72
N VAL A 47 -8.21 13.76 5.38
CA VAL A 47 -8.49 14.83 6.35
C VAL A 47 -9.19 16.01 5.67
N ASP A 48 -8.82 16.30 4.42
CA ASP A 48 -9.45 17.32 3.58
C ASP A 48 -10.82 16.88 3.00
N GLY A 49 -11.31 15.68 3.34
CA GLY A 49 -12.64 15.18 3.01
C GLY A 49 -12.73 14.22 1.83
N ALA A 50 -11.60 13.77 1.27
CA ALA A 50 -11.61 12.67 0.31
C ALA A 50 -11.92 11.34 0.99
N THR A 51 -12.60 10.42 0.29
CA THR A 51 -12.69 9.03 0.78
C THR A 51 -11.31 8.36 0.65
N PRO A 52 -10.98 7.36 1.48
CA PRO A 52 -9.73 6.60 1.35
C PRO A 52 -9.50 6.09 -0.07
N LEU A 53 -10.58 5.64 -0.73
CA LEU A 53 -10.54 5.16 -2.10
C LEU A 53 -10.13 6.26 -3.09
N ARG A 54 -10.73 7.45 -2.95
CA ARG A 54 -10.42 8.61 -3.77
C ARG A 54 -8.99 9.09 -3.56
N ALA A 55 -8.58 9.19 -2.30
CA ALA A 55 -7.23 9.63 -1.92
C ALA A 55 -6.15 8.73 -2.53
N TRP A 56 -6.32 7.40 -2.43
CA TRP A 56 -5.40 6.45 -3.07
C TRP A 56 -5.42 6.52 -4.58
N ARG A 57 -6.61 6.60 -5.20
CA ARG A 57 -6.73 6.72 -6.65
C ARG A 57 -5.97 7.94 -7.17
N GLU A 58 -6.15 9.09 -6.53
CA GLU A 58 -5.50 10.35 -6.91
C GLU A 58 -3.99 10.33 -6.63
N HIS A 59 -3.57 9.75 -5.50
CA HIS A 59 -2.15 9.57 -5.18
C HIS A 59 -1.41 8.68 -6.20
N LEU A 60 -2.10 7.68 -6.76
CA LEU A 60 -1.59 6.80 -7.81
C LEU A 60 -1.76 7.37 -9.22
N ASN A 61 -2.24 8.61 -9.35
CA ASN A 61 -2.52 9.29 -10.62
C ASN A 61 -3.49 8.51 -11.54
N LEU A 62 -4.46 7.82 -10.97
CA LEU A 62 -5.47 7.06 -11.71
C LEU A 62 -6.77 7.84 -11.88
N THR A 63 -7.42 7.68 -13.02
CA THR A 63 -8.80 8.15 -13.23
C THR A 63 -9.81 7.11 -12.76
N GLN A 64 -11.07 7.52 -12.60
CA GLN A 64 -12.17 6.56 -12.33
C GLN A 64 -12.32 5.52 -13.44
N VAL A 65 -12.03 5.92 -14.68
CA VAL A 65 -12.10 5.03 -15.85
C VAL A 65 -11.00 3.97 -15.76
N ASP A 66 -9.79 4.35 -15.36
CA ASP A 66 -8.67 3.40 -15.24
C ASP A 66 -8.97 2.31 -14.20
N VAL A 67 -9.44 2.71 -13.02
CA VAL A 67 -9.75 1.74 -11.95
C VAL A 67 -10.96 0.88 -12.33
N ALA A 68 -11.99 1.46 -12.96
CA ALA A 68 -13.14 0.70 -13.43
C ALA A 68 -12.76 -0.34 -14.49
N ALA A 69 -11.85 0.02 -15.41
CA ALA A 69 -11.32 -0.90 -16.42
C ALA A 69 -10.54 -2.06 -15.78
N ARG A 70 -9.70 -1.77 -14.78
CA ARG A 70 -8.99 -2.82 -14.00
C ARG A 70 -9.92 -3.76 -13.25
N LEU A 71 -11.08 -3.26 -12.83
CA LEU A 71 -12.12 -4.03 -12.13
C LEU A 71 -13.10 -4.75 -13.06
N GLY A 72 -13.09 -4.44 -14.37
CA GLY A 72 -14.08 -4.95 -15.32
C GLY A 72 -15.50 -4.46 -15.04
N ILE A 73 -15.67 -3.25 -14.50
CA ILE A 73 -16.98 -2.63 -14.21
C ILE A 73 -17.15 -1.31 -14.97
N SER A 74 -18.36 -0.75 -14.97
CA SER A 74 -18.57 0.58 -15.53
C SER A 74 -17.94 1.68 -14.66
N GLN A 75 -17.52 2.78 -15.27
CA GLN A 75 -17.07 3.97 -14.55
C GLN A 75 -18.11 4.46 -13.53
N SER A 76 -19.40 4.43 -13.90
CA SER A 76 -20.49 4.83 -13.00
C SER A 76 -20.62 3.92 -11.76
N ALA A 77 -20.42 2.62 -11.92
CA ALA A 77 -20.42 1.68 -10.81
C ALA A 77 -19.22 1.93 -9.88
N TYR A 78 -18.05 2.20 -10.44
CA TYR A 78 -16.88 2.58 -9.65
C TYR A 78 -17.08 3.93 -8.92
N ALA A 79 -17.63 4.93 -9.59
CA ALA A 79 -17.93 6.24 -8.98
C ALA A 79 -18.92 6.13 -7.80
N GLN A 80 -19.86 5.19 -7.85
CA GLN A 80 -20.73 4.88 -6.71
C GLN A 80 -19.95 4.23 -5.55
N GLN A 81 -19.03 3.32 -5.84
CA GLN A 81 -18.17 2.70 -4.83
C GLN A 81 -17.25 3.73 -4.16
N GLU A 82 -16.67 4.65 -4.93
CA GLU A 82 -15.77 5.70 -4.42
C GLU A 82 -16.46 6.68 -3.46
N ARG A 83 -17.76 6.88 -3.62
CA ARG A 83 -18.58 7.72 -2.72
C ARG A 83 -19.02 6.99 -1.45
N SER A 84 -18.79 5.68 -1.35
CA SER A 84 -19.20 4.90 -0.19
C SER A 84 -18.18 5.03 0.93
N GLU A 85 -18.63 5.42 2.13
CA GLU A 85 -17.78 5.50 3.32
C GLU A 85 -17.34 4.12 3.82
N LYS A 86 -18.17 3.08 3.61
CA LYS A 86 -17.88 1.70 4.03
C LYS A 86 -18.14 0.70 2.92
N LEU A 87 -17.05 0.27 2.29
CA LEU A 87 -17.05 -0.83 1.32
C LEU A 87 -17.19 -2.17 2.04
N ARG A 88 -17.94 -3.10 1.44
CA ARG A 88 -17.94 -4.51 1.86
C ARG A 88 -16.53 -5.07 1.72
N LYS A 89 -16.14 -5.98 2.63
CA LYS A 89 -14.80 -6.61 2.63
C LYS A 89 -14.38 -7.13 1.25
N SER A 90 -15.24 -7.91 0.59
CA SER A 90 -14.96 -8.47 -0.74
C SER A 90 -14.80 -7.42 -1.84
N THR A 91 -15.50 -6.29 -1.74
CA THR A 91 -15.36 -5.17 -2.68
C THR A 91 -14.04 -4.43 -2.41
N ARG A 92 -13.73 -4.17 -1.14
CA ARG A 92 -12.48 -3.51 -0.73
C ARG A 92 -11.26 -4.29 -1.21
N GLU A 93 -11.25 -5.61 -1.03
CA GLU A 93 -10.17 -6.50 -1.50
C GLU A 93 -9.96 -6.41 -3.02
N LYS A 94 -11.05 -6.41 -3.80
CA LYS A 94 -10.98 -6.28 -5.25
C LYS A 94 -10.43 -4.92 -5.69
N ILE A 95 -10.87 -3.84 -5.04
CA ILE A 95 -10.40 -2.50 -5.39
C ILE A 95 -8.95 -2.29 -4.96
N ALA A 96 -8.57 -2.77 -3.78
CA ALA A 96 -7.18 -2.75 -3.31
C ALA A 96 -6.25 -3.46 -4.32
N ALA A 97 -6.64 -4.65 -4.79
CA ALA A 97 -5.91 -5.38 -5.82
C ALA A 97 -5.82 -4.58 -7.15
N ALA A 98 -6.89 -3.91 -7.57
CA ALA A 98 -6.88 -3.07 -8.77
C ALA A 98 -5.98 -1.82 -8.63
N LEU A 99 -5.83 -1.29 -7.42
CA LEU A 99 -4.95 -0.17 -7.09
C LEU A 99 -3.50 -0.62 -6.83
N GLY A 100 -3.25 -1.92 -6.59
CA GLY A 100 -1.92 -2.44 -6.26
C GLY A 100 -1.52 -2.22 -4.80
N ILE A 101 -2.49 -2.11 -3.90
CA ILE A 101 -2.33 -1.84 -2.47
C ILE A 101 -2.97 -2.98 -1.64
N THR A 102 -2.73 -3.00 -0.33
CA THR A 102 -3.39 -3.95 0.58
C THR A 102 -4.80 -3.47 0.93
N ALA A 103 -5.69 -4.40 1.33
CA ALA A 103 -7.03 -4.03 1.77
C ALA A 103 -7.03 -3.24 3.09
N ALA A 104 -5.99 -3.41 3.92
CA ALA A 104 -5.80 -2.67 5.17
C ALA A 104 -5.52 -1.18 4.90
N GLN A 105 -4.80 -0.88 3.82
CA GLN A 105 -4.57 0.49 3.37
C GLN A 105 -5.84 1.23 2.90
N LEU A 106 -7.02 0.59 2.87
CA LEU A 106 -8.31 1.22 2.59
C LEU A 106 -9.26 1.24 3.80
N ASP A 107 -8.79 0.82 4.97
CA ASP A 107 -9.62 0.64 6.17
C ASP A 107 -9.22 1.62 7.29
N PHE A 108 -9.46 2.92 7.04
CA PHE A 108 -9.22 4.00 8.00
C PHE A 108 -10.24 5.13 7.82
#